data_AF-A0A137SX60-F1
#
_entry.id   AF-A0A137SX60-F1
#
_cell.length_a   1.000
_cell.length_b   1.000
_cell.length_c   1.000
_cell.angle_alpha   90.00
_cell.angle_beta   90.00
_cell.angle_gamma   90.00
#
_symmetry.space_group_name_H-M   'P 1'
#
loop_
_entity.id
_entity.type
_entity.pdbx_description
1 polymer ?
#
loop_
_entity_poly.entity_id
_entity_poly.type
_entity_poly.pdbx_seq_one_letter_code
_entity_poly.pdbx_strand_id
1 'polypeptide(L)'
;MEDVAPDSTTVCRFRNILVEADLYDMVLNEINRQLEQHSVIVKRGAIVDASITDSPRRPRGRKEYEIVEDMDEETGKLKSEKAMLKEKLKSNVDGEARWIKKMGRLHFGYKRHSVTDENGLVLAEETTAANESDIKHLETPLKKANLPKKTLVYADKGYDSAENK
;
A
#
# COMPACT_ATOMS: atom_id res chain seq x y z
N MET A 1 29.44 9.59 24.18
CA MET A 1 28.02 9.71 24.58
C MET A 1 27.29 8.76 23.68
N GLU A 2 26.91 7.59 24.19
CA GLU A 2 26.01 6.70 23.44
C GLU A 2 24.68 7.44 23.30
N ASP A 3 24.17 7.51 22.08
CA ASP A 3 22.91 8.15 21.79
C ASP A 3 21.79 7.34 22.45
N VAL A 4 20.94 7.98 23.25
CA VAL A 4 19.80 7.33 23.92
C VAL A 4 18.73 6.92 22.89
N ALA A 5 18.80 7.51 21.70
CA ALA A 5 17.90 7.20 20.61
C ALA A 5 18.19 5.81 19.99
N PRO A 6 17.15 5.03 19.66
CA PRO A 6 17.32 3.74 19.00
C PRO A 6 18.00 3.90 17.64
N ASP A 7 18.92 2.98 17.34
CA ASP A 7 19.63 2.96 16.05
C ASP A 7 18.73 2.49 14.89
N SER A 8 19.23 2.62 13.66
CA SER A 8 18.49 2.24 12.45
C SER A 8 18.09 0.76 12.43
N THR A 9 18.90 -0.10 13.03
CA THR A 9 18.64 -1.55 13.15
C THR A 9 17.44 -1.80 14.07
N THR A 10 17.37 -1.10 15.20
CA THR A 10 16.28 -1.20 16.17
C THR A 10 14.97 -0.75 15.57
N VAL A 11 14.96 0.40 14.87
CA VAL A 11 13.77 0.90 14.16
C VAL A 11 13.32 -0.10 13.08
N CYS A 12 14.26 -0.69 12.33
CA CYS A 12 13.94 -1.68 11.30
C CYS A 12 13.29 -2.94 11.88
N ARG A 13 13.82 -3.47 13.00
CA ARG A 13 13.24 -4.63 13.68
C ARG A 13 11.85 -4.32 14.23
N PHE A 14 11.70 -3.18 14.90
CA PHE A 14 10.40 -2.73 15.41
C PHE A 14 9.36 -2.64 14.29
N ARG A 15 9.74 -2.05 13.15
CA ARG A 15 8.91 -1.96 11.94
C ARG A 15 8.45 -3.34 11.47
N ASN A 16 9.38 -4.30 11.33
CA ASN A 16 9.02 -5.63 10.85
C ASN A 16 8.08 -6.36 11.83
N ILE A 17 8.28 -6.21 13.14
CA ILE A 17 7.38 -6.75 14.16
C ILE A 17 5.96 -6.19 14.00
N LEU A 18 5.83 -4.88 13.75
CA LEU A 18 4.52 -4.26 13.51
C LEU A 18 3.85 -4.79 12.24
N VAL A 19 4.61 -5.07 11.18
CA VAL A 19 4.08 -5.66 9.93
C VAL A 19 3.56 -7.07 10.21
N GLU A 20 4.38 -7.92 10.82
CA GLU A 20 4.05 -9.32 11.09
C GLU A 20 2.85 -9.47 12.03
N ALA A 21 2.68 -8.54 12.97
CA ALA A 21 1.56 -8.51 13.90
C ALA A 21 0.32 -7.75 13.38
N ASP A 22 0.39 -7.14 12.19
CA ASP A 22 -0.68 -6.30 11.61
C ASP A 22 -1.15 -5.15 12.53
N LEU A 23 -0.18 -4.48 13.18
CA LEU A 23 -0.46 -3.48 14.24
C LEU A 23 -0.33 -2.02 13.77
N TYR A 24 -0.03 -1.76 12.50
CA TYR A 24 0.20 -0.40 12.01
C TYR A 24 -0.98 0.53 12.22
N ASP A 25 -2.17 0.09 11.79
CA ASP A 25 -3.38 0.89 11.91
C ASP A 25 -3.70 1.15 13.39
N MET A 26 -3.47 0.16 14.27
CA MET A 26 -3.68 0.32 15.71
C MET A 26 -2.73 1.37 16.32
N VAL A 27 -1.44 1.30 16.00
CA VAL A 27 -0.44 2.26 16.51
C VAL A 27 -0.72 3.67 15.98
N LEU A 28 -1.01 3.81 14.69
CA LEU A 28 -1.35 5.11 14.10
C LEU A 28 -2.61 5.70 14.74
N ASN A 29 -3.64 4.88 14.95
CA ASN A 29 -4.87 5.31 15.63
C ASN A 29 -4.62 5.77 17.06
N GLU A 30 -3.74 5.10 17.80
CA GLU A 30 -3.39 5.51 19.17
C GLU A 30 -2.62 6.83 19.19
N ILE A 31 -1.69 7.04 18.24
CA ILE A 31 -1.00 8.33 18.06
C ILE A 31 -2.03 9.42 17.74
N ASN A 32 -2.92 9.18 16.78
CA ASN A 32 -3.95 10.14 16.39
C ASN A 32 -4.90 10.47 17.54
N ARG A 33 -5.29 9.47 18.34
CA ARG A 33 -6.10 9.66 19.56
C ARG A 33 -5.41 10.61 20.55
N GLN A 34 -4.12 10.42 20.78
CA GLN A 34 -3.34 11.28 21.69
C GLN A 34 -3.21 12.71 21.13
N LEU A 35 -2.97 12.86 19.83
CA LEU A 35 -2.88 14.17 19.18
C LEU A 35 -4.21 14.92 19.17
N GLU A 36 -5.33 14.22 18.98
CA GLU A 36 -6.68 14.79 19.10
C GLU A 36 -6.96 15.28 20.53
N GLN A 37 -6.56 14.51 21.56
CA GLN A 37 -6.72 14.92 22.96
C GLN A 37 -5.98 16.22 23.28
N HIS A 38 -4.85 16.46 22.62
CA HIS A 38 -4.07 17.70 22.76
C HIS A 38 -4.48 18.79 21.76
N SER A 39 -5.60 18.59 21.03
CA SER A 39 -6.11 19.53 20.01
C SER A 39 -5.10 19.86 18.90
N VAL A 40 -4.18 18.94 18.61
CA VAL A 40 -3.19 19.06 17.54
C VAL A 40 -3.79 18.65 16.20
N ILE A 41 -4.62 17.59 16.19
CA ILE A 41 -5.39 17.15 15.02
C ILE A 41 -6.80 17.74 15.09
N VAL A 42 -7.29 18.25 13.97
CA VAL A 42 -8.68 18.72 13.83
C VAL A 42 -9.36 18.06 12.63
N LYS A 43 -10.33 17.18 12.88
CA LYS A 43 -11.05 16.40 11.84
C LYS A 43 -12.25 17.14 11.22
N ARG A 44 -12.10 18.44 10.92
CA ARG A 44 -13.16 19.25 10.28
C ARG A 44 -13.21 19.08 8.76
N GLY A 45 -12.04 18.85 8.16
CA GLY A 45 -11.87 18.45 6.79
C GLY A 45 -10.82 17.36 6.69
N ALA A 46 -10.86 16.59 5.61
CA ALA A 46 -9.85 15.60 5.28
C ALA A 46 -9.38 15.79 3.85
N ILE A 47 -8.08 15.60 3.61
CA ILE A 47 -7.47 15.66 2.28
C ILE A 47 -6.99 14.27 1.93
N VAL A 48 -7.31 13.80 0.72
CA VAL A 48 -6.87 12.50 0.19
C VAL A 48 -6.00 12.73 -1.04
N ASP A 49 -4.79 12.18 -1.01
CA ASP A 49 -3.85 12.21 -2.14
C ASP A 49 -3.17 10.85 -2.33
N ALA A 50 -2.68 10.60 -3.55
CA ALA A 50 -1.94 9.40 -3.92
C ALA A 50 -0.51 9.73 -4.35
N SER A 51 0.47 9.29 -3.55
CA SER A 51 1.89 9.41 -3.87
C SER A 51 2.47 8.07 -4.36
N ILE A 52 3.46 8.10 -5.27
CA ILE A 52 4.16 6.90 -5.73
C ILE A 52 5.47 6.76 -4.96
N THR A 53 5.74 5.56 -4.45
CA THR A 53 7.02 5.19 -3.84
C THR A 53 7.66 4.06 -4.64
N ASP A 54 8.87 4.30 -5.16
CA ASP A 54 9.61 3.30 -5.93
C ASP A 54 10.20 2.21 -5.03
N SER A 55 10.01 0.96 -5.42
CA SER A 55 10.66 -0.19 -4.79
C SER A 55 12.10 -0.32 -5.30
N PRO A 56 13.10 -0.46 -4.40
CA PRO A 56 14.49 -0.64 -4.81
C PRO A 56 14.73 -2.01 -5.48
N ARG A 57 13.85 -2.98 -5.23
CA ARG A 57 13.93 -4.37 -5.71
C ARG A 57 13.20 -4.57 -7.04
N ARG A 58 13.52 -3.74 -8.03
CA ARG A 58 12.93 -3.84 -9.37
C ARG A 58 13.42 -5.07 -10.14
N PRO A 59 12.56 -5.69 -10.98
CA PRO A 59 12.98 -6.79 -11.85
C PRO A 59 14.10 -6.32 -12.80
N ARG A 60 15.13 -7.16 -12.94
CA ARG A 60 16.27 -6.93 -13.85
C ARG A 60 16.54 -8.18 -14.67
N GLY A 61 16.96 -7.96 -15.91
CA GLY A 61 17.30 -9.04 -16.84
C GLY A 61 16.07 -9.72 -17.45
N ARG A 62 16.25 -10.95 -17.92
CA ARG A 62 15.19 -11.73 -18.59
C ARG A 62 14.21 -12.31 -17.57
N LYS A 63 12.94 -12.39 -17.99
CA LYS A 63 11.89 -13.11 -17.27
C LYS A 63 12.13 -14.62 -17.39
N GLU A 64 11.93 -15.33 -16.29
CA GLU A 64 11.99 -16.78 -16.22
C GLU A 64 10.57 -17.31 -16.04
N TYR A 65 10.28 -18.46 -16.63
CA TYR A 65 8.95 -19.05 -16.59
C TYR A 65 9.06 -20.53 -16.21
N GLU A 66 8.11 -21.00 -15.43
CA GLU A 66 7.93 -22.41 -15.07
C GLU A 66 6.65 -22.93 -15.73
N ILE A 67 6.72 -24.17 -16.22
CA ILE A 67 5.57 -24.86 -16.81
C ILE A 67 4.88 -25.62 -15.68
N VAL A 68 3.65 -25.24 -15.37
CA VAL A 68 2.80 -25.96 -14.40
C VAL A 68 1.92 -26.91 -15.18
N GLU A 69 2.06 -28.20 -14.92
CA GLU A 69 1.22 -29.26 -15.49
C GLU A 69 0.06 -29.54 -14.52
N ASP A 70 -1.18 -29.40 -14.99
CA ASP A 70 -2.36 -29.80 -14.22
C ASP A 70 -2.41 -31.34 -14.14
N MET A 71 -2.21 -31.89 -12.94
CA MET A 71 -2.43 -33.32 -12.68
C MET A 71 -3.91 -33.59 -12.43
N ASP A 72 -4.46 -34.57 -13.14
CA ASP A 72 -5.82 -35.07 -12.89
C ASP A 72 -5.79 -36.03 -11.68
N GLU A 73 -6.32 -35.59 -10.53
CA GLU A 73 -6.32 -36.34 -9.27
C GLU A 73 -7.06 -37.69 -9.35
N GLU A 74 -7.98 -37.86 -10.30
CA GLU A 74 -8.84 -39.04 -10.38
C GLU A 74 -8.23 -40.19 -11.22
N THR A 75 -7.32 -39.87 -12.14
CA THR A 75 -6.77 -40.86 -13.10
C THR A 75 -5.24 -40.97 -13.09
N GLY A 76 -4.53 -40.05 -12.42
CA GLY A 76 -3.06 -40.03 -12.39
C GLY A 76 -2.41 -39.87 -13.77
N LYS A 77 -3.18 -39.51 -14.80
CA LYS A 77 -2.68 -39.29 -16.16
C LYS A 77 -2.57 -37.78 -16.43
N LEU A 78 -1.46 -37.41 -17.06
CA LEU A 78 -1.21 -36.05 -17.55
C LEU A 78 -2.30 -35.64 -18.55
N LYS A 79 -3.09 -34.61 -18.23
CA LYS A 79 -3.99 -33.94 -19.18
C LYS A 79 -3.13 -33.12 -20.14
N SER A 80 -2.77 -33.71 -21.28
CA SER A 80 -1.81 -33.18 -22.24
C SER A 80 -2.25 -31.95 -23.05
N GLU A 81 -3.12 -31.06 -22.55
CA GLU A 81 -3.61 -29.95 -23.39
C GLU A 81 -3.43 -28.52 -22.88
N LYS A 82 -3.13 -28.26 -21.59
CA LYS A 82 -2.81 -26.87 -21.17
C LYS A 82 -1.80 -26.82 -20.03
N ALA A 83 -0.53 -26.94 -20.38
CA ALA A 83 0.54 -26.54 -19.47
C ALA A 83 0.50 -25.01 -19.30
N MET A 84 0.34 -24.52 -18.07
CA MET A 84 0.28 -23.08 -17.78
C MET A 84 1.69 -22.51 -17.60
N LEU A 85 1.98 -21.38 -18.25
CA LEU A 85 3.25 -20.67 -18.09
C LEU A 85 3.16 -19.70 -16.90
N LYS A 86 3.88 -19.96 -15.80
CA LYS A 86 3.92 -19.09 -14.62
C LYS A 86 5.24 -18.32 -14.58
N GLU A 87 5.19 -16.99 -14.48
CA GLU A 87 6.41 -16.18 -14.31
C GLU A 87 7.05 -16.50 -12.96
N LYS A 88 8.32 -16.92 -12.99
CA LYS A 88 9.10 -17.21 -11.81
C LYS A 88 9.69 -15.91 -11.28
N LEU A 89 9.19 -15.49 -10.11
CA LEU A 89 9.72 -14.31 -9.43
C LEU A 89 11.11 -14.63 -8.84
N LYS A 90 12.09 -13.78 -9.16
CA LYS A 90 13.43 -13.88 -8.54
C LYS A 90 13.37 -13.37 -7.10
N SER A 91 14.10 -14.01 -6.19
CA SER A 91 14.08 -13.68 -4.75
C SER A 91 14.49 -12.24 -4.42
N ASN A 92 15.27 -11.60 -5.29
CA ASN A 92 15.72 -10.21 -5.13
C ASN A 92 14.73 -9.18 -5.72
N VAL A 93 13.57 -9.63 -6.23
CA VAL A 93 12.52 -8.78 -6.81
C VAL A 93 11.37 -8.67 -5.83
N ASP A 94 10.82 -7.46 -5.74
CA ASP A 94 9.60 -7.20 -5.00
C ASP A 94 8.39 -7.75 -5.77
N GLY A 95 7.70 -8.74 -5.18
CA GLY A 95 6.61 -9.47 -5.81
C GLY A 95 5.27 -8.74 -5.81
N GLU A 96 5.11 -7.73 -4.94
CA GLU A 96 3.86 -7.00 -4.77
C GLU A 96 3.87 -5.68 -5.56
N ALA A 97 5.05 -5.09 -5.77
CA ALA A 97 5.23 -3.90 -6.59
C ALA A 97 4.86 -4.11 -8.07
N ARG A 98 4.39 -3.04 -8.73
CA ARG A 98 4.04 -3.04 -10.16
C ARG A 98 4.55 -1.80 -10.87
N TRP A 99 4.63 -1.87 -12.20
CA TRP A 99 5.06 -0.76 -13.04
C TRP A 99 3.90 0.19 -13.37
N ILE A 100 4.15 1.50 -13.32
CA ILE A 100 3.25 2.55 -13.81
C ILE A 100 4.04 3.63 -14.55
N LYS A 101 3.42 4.25 -15.56
CA LYS A 101 3.95 5.47 -16.19
C LYS A 101 3.17 6.70 -15.69
N LYS A 102 3.81 7.57 -14.91
CA LYS A 102 3.22 8.83 -14.41
C LYS A 102 4.13 10.00 -14.85
N MET A 103 3.53 11.05 -15.40
CA MET A 103 4.25 12.25 -15.88
C MET A 103 5.43 11.94 -16.83
N GLY A 104 5.25 10.97 -17.74
CA GLY A 104 6.28 10.57 -18.70
C GLY A 104 7.41 9.70 -18.14
N ARG A 105 7.45 9.46 -16.83
CA ARG A 105 8.44 8.60 -16.16
C ARG A 105 7.84 7.26 -15.78
N LEU A 106 8.68 6.23 -15.80
CA LEU A 106 8.31 4.87 -15.44
C LEU A 106 8.74 4.59 -13.99
N HIS A 107 7.79 4.16 -13.17
CA HIS A 107 7.96 3.88 -11.74
C HIS A 107 7.64 2.42 -11.46
N PHE A 108 8.43 1.77 -10.61
CA PHE A 108 8.18 0.40 -10.15
C PHE A 108 8.03 0.42 -8.65
N GLY A 109 6.84 0.16 -8.13
CA GLY A 109 6.63 0.23 -6.70
C GLY A 109 5.16 0.24 -6.33
N TYR A 110 4.83 1.17 -5.43
CA TYR A 110 3.54 1.26 -4.77
C TYR A 110 2.92 2.66 -4.92
N LYS A 111 1.61 2.72 -4.77
CA LYS A 111 0.86 3.93 -4.47
C LYS A 111 0.51 3.94 -2.99
N ARG A 112 0.56 5.13 -2.42
CA ARG A 112 0.25 5.40 -1.02
C ARG A 112 -0.86 6.44 -0.99
N HIS A 113 -2.04 5.97 -0.62
CA HIS A 113 -3.26 6.76 -0.49
C HIS A 113 -3.34 7.24 0.96
N SER A 114 -2.97 8.49 1.20
CA SER A 114 -2.91 9.06 2.55
C SER A 114 -4.10 9.98 2.76
N VAL A 115 -4.75 9.86 3.92
CA VAL A 115 -5.74 10.82 4.41
C VAL A 115 -5.05 11.71 5.43
N THR A 116 -5.11 13.02 5.24
CA THR A 116 -4.59 13.98 6.22
C THR A 116 -5.69 14.90 6.73
N ASP A 117 -5.45 15.53 7.88
CA ASP A 117 -6.20 16.73 8.27
C ASP A 117 -5.78 17.93 7.39
N GLU A 118 -6.39 19.09 7.66
CA GLU A 118 -6.10 20.34 6.95
C GLU A 118 -4.68 20.89 7.19
N ASN A 119 -3.99 20.41 8.24
CA ASN A 119 -2.62 20.80 8.59
C ASN A 119 -1.57 19.81 8.06
N GLY A 120 -1.99 18.73 7.39
CA GLY A 120 -1.11 17.71 6.82
C GLY A 120 -0.74 16.58 7.78
N LEU A 121 -1.41 16.44 8.92
CA LEU A 121 -1.22 15.30 9.83
C LEU A 121 -1.94 14.06 9.29
N VAL A 122 -1.24 12.93 9.23
CA VAL A 122 -1.75 11.68 8.65
C VAL A 122 -2.76 11.02 9.58
N LEU A 123 -3.99 10.87 9.10
CA LEU A 123 -5.10 10.24 9.79
C LEU A 123 -5.19 8.74 9.47
N ALA A 124 -4.92 8.36 8.22
CA ALA A 124 -4.94 6.99 7.75
C ALA A 124 -4.15 6.83 6.46
N GLU A 125 -3.81 5.59 6.13
CA GLU A 125 -3.10 5.24 4.91
C GLU A 125 -3.57 3.89 4.35
N GLU A 126 -3.58 3.79 3.02
CA GLU A 126 -3.68 2.55 2.28
C GLU A 126 -2.53 2.48 1.27
N THR A 127 -1.85 1.33 1.21
CA THR A 127 -0.78 1.08 0.23
C THR A 127 -1.23 0.04 -0.77
N THR A 128 -1.02 0.32 -2.05
CA THR A 128 -1.43 -0.52 -3.18
C THR A 128 -0.30 -0.64 -4.19
N ALA A 129 -0.37 -1.61 -5.10
CA ALA A 129 0.59 -1.68 -6.19
C ALA A 129 0.48 -0.43 -7.09
N ALA A 130 1.60 0.07 -7.63
CA ALA A 130 1.59 1.38 -8.28
C ALA A 130 0.69 1.49 -9.52
N ASN A 131 0.31 0.37 -10.14
CA ASN A 131 -0.59 0.34 -11.29
C ASN A 131 -2.08 0.37 -10.92
N GLU A 132 -2.42 0.26 -9.63
CA GLU A 132 -3.81 0.34 -9.17
C GLU A 132 -4.37 1.75 -9.41
N SER A 133 -5.67 1.83 -9.69
CA SER A 133 -6.35 3.10 -10.00
C SER A 133 -6.79 3.79 -8.71
N ASP A 134 -6.52 5.09 -8.59
CA ASP A 134 -6.84 5.88 -7.39
C ASP A 134 -8.34 5.85 -7.08
N ILE A 135 -9.19 5.83 -8.12
CA ILE A 135 -10.65 5.71 -8.04
C ILE A 135 -11.12 4.64 -7.04
N LYS A 136 -10.48 3.47 -7.03
CA LYS A 136 -10.91 2.31 -6.21
C LYS A 136 -10.45 2.38 -4.76
N HIS A 137 -9.58 3.33 -4.43
CA HIS A 137 -8.85 3.41 -3.16
C HIS A 137 -9.16 4.72 -2.41
N LEU A 138 -10.35 5.28 -2.62
CA LEU A 138 -10.85 6.40 -1.81
C LEU A 138 -11.47 5.91 -0.49
N GLU A 139 -12.30 4.87 -0.57
CA GLU A 139 -13.17 4.48 0.54
C GLU A 139 -12.40 3.82 1.70
N THR A 140 -11.48 2.91 1.39
CA THR A 140 -10.68 2.17 2.39
C THR A 140 -9.94 3.10 3.35
N PRO A 141 -9.12 4.07 2.91
CA PRO A 141 -8.37 4.91 3.82
C PRO A 141 -9.29 5.90 4.58
N LEU A 142 -10.41 6.32 4.00
CA LEU A 142 -11.42 7.14 4.71
C LEU A 142 -12.11 6.38 5.85
N LYS A 143 -12.43 5.09 5.64
CA LYS A 143 -12.98 4.22 6.70
C LYS A 143 -12.00 4.10 7.88
N LYS A 144 -10.71 3.95 7.58
CA LYS A 144 -9.63 3.89 8.60
C LYS A 144 -9.48 5.21 9.37
N ALA A 145 -9.66 6.35 8.72
CA ALA A 145 -9.45 7.67 9.33
C ALA A 145 -10.44 8.03 10.46
N ASN A 146 -11.54 7.28 10.60
CA ASN A 146 -12.57 7.45 11.63
C ASN A 146 -13.00 8.93 11.77
N LEU A 147 -13.43 9.51 10.65
CA LEU A 147 -13.85 10.90 10.56
C LEU A 147 -15.28 11.08 11.10
N PRO A 148 -15.61 12.23 11.71
CA PRO A 148 -16.98 12.58 12.05
C PRO A 148 -17.92 12.49 10.84
N LYS A 149 -19.20 12.21 11.09
CA LYS A 149 -20.22 12.20 10.02
C LYS A 149 -20.30 13.59 9.37
N LYS A 150 -20.41 13.61 8.04
CA LYS A 150 -20.48 14.82 7.20
C LYS A 150 -19.19 15.67 7.19
N THR A 151 -18.05 15.12 7.58
CA THR A 151 -16.74 15.76 7.34
C THR A 151 -16.55 15.97 5.84
N LEU A 152 -16.06 17.15 5.45
CA LEU A 152 -15.72 17.46 4.06
C LEU A 152 -14.45 16.72 3.66
N VAL A 153 -14.50 16.05 2.51
CA VAL A 153 -13.34 15.35 1.94
C VAL A 153 -12.93 16.05 0.65
N TYR A 154 -11.67 16.47 0.60
CA TYR A 154 -11.02 17.01 -0.58
C TYR A 154 -10.13 15.93 -1.17
N ALA A 155 -10.38 15.54 -2.42
CA ALA A 155 -9.60 14.53 -3.10
C ALA A 155 -9.13 15.07 -4.47
N ASP A 156 -8.02 14.53 -4.96
CA ASP A 156 -7.54 14.85 -6.29
C ASP A 156 -8.53 14.38 -7.38
N LYS A 157 -8.34 14.86 -8.62
CA LYS A 157 -9.17 14.45 -9.76
C LYS A 157 -9.03 12.96 -10.09
N GLY A 158 -7.95 12.30 -9.66
CA GLY A 158 -7.74 10.87 -9.80
C GLY A 158 -8.78 10.04 -9.06
N TYR A 159 -9.42 10.59 -8.02
CA TYR A 159 -10.51 9.96 -7.29
C TYR A 159 -11.92 10.30 -7.81
N ASP A 160 -12.10 11.25 -8.75
CA ASP A 160 -13.42 11.65 -9.25
C ASP A 160 -14.06 10.54 -10.11
N SER A 161 -15.10 9.90 -9.59
CA SER A 161 -15.85 8.83 -10.25
C SER A 161 -17.34 8.88 -9.86
N ALA A 162 -18.18 8.11 -10.56
CA ALA A 162 -19.59 7.97 -10.17
C ALA A 162 -19.77 7.18 -8.86
N GLU A 163 -18.82 6.31 -8.52
CA GLU A 163 -18.82 5.49 -7.30
C GLU A 163 -18.41 6.32 -6.07
N ASN A 164 -17.60 7.36 -6.27
CA ASN A 164 -17.07 8.23 -5.22
C ASN A 164 -17.92 9.51 -4.99
N LYS A 165 -19.16 9.54 -5.48
CA LYS A 165 -20.08 10.69 -5.40
C LYS A 165 -21.25 10.47 -4.45
#